data_AF-A0AAW2FNJ2-F1
#
_entry.id   AF-A0AAW2FNJ2-F1
#
_cell.length_a   1.000
_cell.length_b   1.000
_cell.length_c   1.000
_cell.angle_alpha   90.00
_cell.angle_beta   90.00
_cell.angle_gamma   90.00
#
_symmetry.space_group_name_H-M   'P 1'
#
loop_
_entity.id
_entity.type
_entity.pdbx_description
1 polymer ?
#
loop_
_entity_poly.entity_id
_entity_poly.type
_entity_poly.pdbx_seq_one_letter_code
_entity_poly.pdbx_strand_id
1 'polypeptide(L)'
;MLTNISREYNVSVVLLSFLGLWPVQSKLTKRFLPPFCFILSISFLPLEILTLYKHGHDGQLMFECLYQIVITLIFLVKLINQFLNYNKIQRLYESMENHWNIFTDDIEVRILKKYSHVAYQFTVSYAGPMLLDVILPLNESRTKNIAVYSDYGVDQDEYFVPIFVYTTVMIMVGINILVATDTMHVSCTVHACSLFRIIG
;
A
#
# COMPACT_ATOMS: atom_id res chain seq x y z
N MET A 1 -3.92 24.14 0.72
CA MET A 1 -3.18 23.08 1.45
C MET A 1 -4.24 22.20 2.10
N LEU A 2 -4.15 20.87 2.00
CA LEU A 2 -5.17 19.94 2.55
C LEU A 2 -4.96 19.73 4.05
N THR A 3 -5.26 20.76 4.84
CA THR A 3 -4.92 20.85 6.26
C THR A 3 -5.73 19.89 7.12
N ASN A 4 -7.04 19.84 6.93
CA ASN A 4 -7.91 18.95 7.71
C ASN A 4 -7.64 17.49 7.35
N ILE A 5 -7.45 17.18 6.06
CA ILE A 5 -7.11 15.82 5.64
C ILE A 5 -5.78 15.35 6.24
N SER A 6 -4.76 16.21 6.24
CA SER A 6 -3.46 15.87 6.81
C SER A 6 -3.52 15.64 8.32
N ARG A 7 -4.48 16.25 9.02
CA ARG A 7 -4.70 16.06 10.47
C ARG A 7 -5.49 14.78 10.75
N GLU A 8 -6.63 14.61 10.08
CA GLU A 8 -7.60 13.56 10.40
C GLU A 8 -7.27 12.20 9.74
N TYR A 9 -6.56 12.21 8.60
CA TYR A 9 -6.20 11.01 7.83
C TYR A 9 -4.67 10.86 7.69
N ASN A 10 -3.92 11.30 8.71
CA ASN A 10 -2.47 11.40 8.68
C ASN A 10 -1.75 10.09 8.29
N VAL A 11 -2.19 8.93 8.81
CA VAL A 11 -1.56 7.63 8.53
C VAL A 11 -1.68 7.29 7.04
N SER A 12 -2.87 7.44 6.45
CA SER A 12 -3.09 7.21 5.02
C SER A 12 -2.27 8.16 4.15
N VAL A 13 -2.13 9.43 4.56
CA VAL A 13 -1.28 10.42 3.89
C VAL A 13 0.19 9.99 3.89
N VAL A 14 0.70 9.52 5.03
CA VAL A 14 2.08 9.03 5.17
C VAL A 14 2.32 7.81 4.26
N LEU A 15 1.43 6.83 4.29
CA LEU A 15 1.51 5.61 3.46
C LEU A 15 1.53 5.94 1.97
N LEU A 16 0.61 6.79 1.50
CA LEU A 16 0.56 7.24 0.10
C LEU A 16 1.81 8.05 -0.30
N SER A 17 2.37 8.82 0.64
CA SER A 17 3.57 9.63 0.40
C SER A 17 4.82 8.77 0.19
N PHE A 18 4.95 7.65 0.90
CA PHE A 18 6.04 6.67 0.70
C PHE A 18 6.06 6.01 -0.68
N LEU A 19 4.92 5.99 -1.37
CA LEU A 19 4.80 5.46 -2.73
C LEU A 19 4.87 6.56 -3.79
N GLY A 20 4.90 7.82 -3.36
CA GLY A 20 4.80 8.95 -4.25
C GLY A 20 3.41 9.12 -4.87
N LEU A 21 2.37 8.58 -4.25
CA LEU A 21 1.00 8.66 -4.75
C LEU A 21 0.21 9.82 -4.11
N TRP A 22 0.75 10.47 -3.08
CA TRP A 22 0.05 11.56 -2.40
C TRP A 22 -0.10 12.80 -3.30
N PRO A 23 -1.32 13.35 -3.50
CA PRO A 23 -1.55 14.45 -4.43
C PRO A 23 -0.90 15.78 -4.05
N VAL A 24 -0.49 15.97 -2.78
CA VAL A 24 0.11 17.23 -2.29
C VAL A 24 1.54 17.02 -1.79
N GLN A 25 2.31 16.19 -2.48
CA GLN A 25 3.74 16.00 -2.21
C GLN A 25 4.64 16.74 -3.24
N SER A 26 5.96 16.70 -3.01
CA SER A 26 6.95 17.34 -3.88
C SER A 26 6.87 16.83 -5.34
N LYS A 27 7.15 17.71 -6.31
CA LYS A 27 7.14 17.35 -7.75
C LYS A 27 8.14 16.21 -8.06
N LEU A 28 9.27 16.19 -7.36
CA LEU A 28 10.30 15.18 -7.54
C LEU A 28 9.79 13.80 -7.12
N THR A 29 9.23 13.70 -5.91
CA THR A 29 8.68 12.45 -5.37
C THR A 29 7.56 11.91 -6.26
N LYS A 30 6.65 12.77 -6.74
CA LYS A 30 5.57 12.37 -7.67
C LYS A 30 6.09 11.80 -9.00
N ARG A 31 7.22 12.32 -9.47
CA ARG A 31 7.76 11.95 -10.78
C ARG A 31 8.53 10.63 -10.74
N PHE A 32 9.28 10.39 -9.67
CA PHE A 32 10.24 9.29 -9.65
C PHE A 32 9.78 8.08 -8.83
N LEU A 33 9.04 8.28 -7.73
CA LEU A 33 8.74 7.20 -6.80
C LEU A 33 7.68 6.21 -7.34
N PRO A 34 6.57 6.63 -7.99
CA PRO A 34 5.62 5.68 -8.56
C PRO A 34 6.20 4.82 -9.70
N PRO A 35 6.96 5.37 -10.68
CA PRO A 35 7.63 4.54 -11.68
C PRO A 35 8.64 3.59 -11.07
N PHE A 36 9.37 4.00 -10.03
CA PHE A 36 10.27 3.12 -9.30
C PHE A 36 9.53 1.92 -8.68
N CYS A 37 8.43 2.16 -7.96
CA CYS A 37 7.59 1.09 -7.40
C CYS A 37 7.01 0.17 -8.49
N PHE A 38 6.65 0.72 -9.64
CA PHE A 38 6.15 -0.05 -10.77
C PHE A 38 7.22 -0.95 -11.40
N ILE A 39 8.42 -0.41 -11.65
CA ILE A 39 9.57 -1.17 -12.19
C ILE A 39 10.00 -2.25 -11.19
N LEU A 40 10.01 -1.92 -9.91
CA LEU A 40 10.29 -2.88 -8.85
C LEU A 40 9.26 -4.02 -8.88
N SER A 41 7.96 -3.71 -8.90
CA SER A 41 6.88 -4.70 -8.98
C SER A 41 6.94 -5.59 -10.24
N ILE A 42 7.22 -5.00 -11.42
CA ILE A 42 7.28 -5.77 -12.68
C ILE A 42 8.54 -6.65 -12.77
N SER A 43 9.64 -6.26 -12.12
CA SER A 43 10.90 -7.03 -12.11
C SER A 43 10.76 -8.42 -11.47
N PHE A 44 9.70 -8.62 -10.68
CA PHE A 44 9.43 -9.89 -10.01
C PHE A 44 8.76 -10.93 -10.92
N LEU A 45 8.01 -10.51 -11.95
CA LEU A 45 7.29 -11.44 -12.83
C LEU A 45 8.21 -12.41 -13.60
N PRO A 46 9.35 -11.97 -14.19
CA PRO A 46 10.27 -12.89 -14.85
C PRO A 46 10.85 -13.97 -13.91
N LEU A 47 11.09 -13.63 -12.64
CA LEU A 47 11.61 -14.56 -11.63
C LEU A 47 10.58 -15.66 -11.34
N GLU A 48 9.30 -15.29 -11.17
CA GLU A 48 8.22 -16.26 -10.97
C GLU A 48 7.98 -17.13 -12.20
N ILE A 49 8.03 -16.56 -13.40
CA ILE A 49 7.90 -17.33 -14.65
C ILE A 49 9.05 -18.33 -14.80
N LEU A 50 10.28 -17.93 -14.48
CA LEU A 50 11.44 -18.81 -14.49
C LEU A 50 11.30 -19.95 -13.47
N THR A 51 10.84 -19.63 -12.27
CA THR A 51 10.60 -20.60 -11.19
C THR A 51 9.57 -21.63 -11.61
N LEU A 52 8.44 -21.18 -12.16
CA LEU A 52 7.38 -22.04 -12.69
C LEU A 52 7.87 -22.93 -13.83
N TYR A 53 8.73 -22.42 -14.71
CA TYR A 53 9.31 -23.20 -15.80
C TYR A 53 10.24 -24.31 -15.30
N LYS A 54 11.10 -24.02 -14.32
CA LYS A 54 12.08 -24.97 -13.79
C LYS A 54 11.49 -25.99 -12.81
N HIS A 55 10.56 -25.55 -11.97
CA HIS A 55 10.03 -26.34 -10.84
C HIS A 55 8.55 -26.72 -11.01
N GLY A 56 7.98 -26.57 -12.20
CA GLY A 56 6.56 -26.80 -12.48
C GLY A 56 6.04 -28.23 -12.28
N HIS A 57 6.91 -29.18 -11.93
CA HIS A 57 6.53 -30.54 -11.56
C HIS A 57 6.21 -30.70 -10.06
N ASP A 58 6.64 -29.76 -9.22
CA ASP A 58 6.30 -29.71 -7.81
C ASP A 58 5.00 -28.92 -7.62
N GLY A 59 3.94 -29.62 -7.21
CA GLY A 59 2.62 -29.02 -7.04
C GLY A 59 2.56 -27.94 -5.95
N GLN A 60 3.39 -28.04 -4.91
CA GLN A 60 3.45 -27.02 -3.86
C GLN A 60 4.11 -25.75 -4.40
N LEU A 61 5.29 -25.87 -5.00
CA LEU A 61 5.99 -24.72 -5.60
C LEU A 61 5.18 -24.06 -6.71
N MET A 62 4.46 -24.86 -7.51
CA MET A 62 3.55 -24.34 -8.53
C MET A 62 2.43 -23.49 -7.91
N PHE A 63 1.78 -23.97 -6.85
CA PHE A 63 0.77 -23.19 -6.13
C PHE A 63 1.37 -21.91 -5.54
N GLU A 64 2.59 -22.02 -4.99
CA GLU A 64 3.30 -20.88 -4.41
C GLU A 64 3.58 -19.78 -5.44
N CYS A 65 4.14 -20.14 -6.58
CA CYS A 65 4.37 -19.20 -7.68
C CYS A 65 3.07 -18.59 -8.23
N LEU A 66 2.01 -19.40 -8.38
CA LEU A 66 0.74 -18.91 -8.93
C LEU A 66 0.09 -17.88 -8.00
N TYR A 67 0.04 -18.12 -6.69
CA TYR A 67 -0.51 -17.11 -5.77
C TYR A 67 0.31 -15.83 -5.82
N GLN A 68 1.64 -15.95 -5.93
CA GLN A 68 2.55 -14.81 -5.90
C GLN A 68 2.45 -13.97 -7.19
N ILE A 69 2.25 -14.60 -8.35
CA ILE A 69 1.92 -13.91 -9.61
C ILE A 69 0.62 -13.13 -9.46
N VAL A 70 -0.42 -13.74 -8.90
CA VAL A 70 -1.73 -13.06 -8.69
C VAL A 70 -1.56 -11.84 -7.77
N ILE A 71 -0.84 -11.97 -6.66
CA ILE A 71 -0.55 -10.85 -5.75
C ILE A 71 0.21 -9.73 -6.48
N THR A 72 1.24 -10.08 -7.26
CA THR A 72 2.02 -9.10 -8.03
C THR A 72 1.16 -8.36 -9.06
N LEU A 73 0.25 -9.07 -9.74
CA LEU A 73 -0.70 -8.45 -10.66
C LEU A 73 -1.67 -7.50 -9.94
N ILE A 74 -2.13 -7.84 -8.74
CA ILE A 74 -2.97 -6.94 -7.92
C ILE A 74 -2.23 -5.62 -7.62
N PHE A 75 -0.94 -5.69 -7.27
CA PHE A 75 -0.13 -4.49 -7.03
C PHE A 75 0.02 -3.62 -8.29
N LEU A 76 0.30 -4.24 -9.44
CA LEU A 76 0.41 -3.54 -10.72
C LEU A 76 -0.92 -2.86 -11.11
N VAL A 77 -2.04 -3.58 -11.01
CA VAL A 77 -3.37 -3.03 -11.29
C VAL A 77 -3.67 -1.85 -10.38
N LYS A 78 -3.36 -1.95 -9.08
CA LYS A 78 -3.53 -0.85 -8.13
C LYS A 78 -2.68 0.37 -8.49
N LEU A 79 -1.40 0.20 -8.81
CA LEU A 79 -0.52 1.29 -9.23
C LEU A 79 -1.02 1.96 -10.53
N ILE A 80 -1.42 1.16 -11.53
CA ILE A 80 -1.98 1.68 -12.77
C ILE A 80 -3.27 2.45 -12.50
N ASN A 81 -4.17 1.91 -11.67
CA ASN A 81 -5.41 2.57 -11.31
C ASN A 81 -5.17 3.92 -10.64
N GLN A 82 -4.23 3.98 -9.70
CA GLN A 82 -3.82 5.23 -9.03
C GLN A 82 -3.26 6.25 -10.03
N PHE A 83 -2.44 5.81 -10.98
CA PHE A 83 -1.87 6.67 -12.01
C PHE A 83 -2.95 7.22 -12.96
N LEU A 84 -3.81 6.35 -13.49
CA LEU A 84 -4.87 6.73 -14.43
C LEU A 84 -5.93 7.62 -13.78
N ASN A 85 -6.25 7.39 -12.51
CA ASN A 85 -7.26 8.16 -11.78
C ASN A 85 -6.68 9.24 -10.87
N TYR A 86 -5.39 9.60 -11.03
CA TYR A 86 -4.71 10.59 -10.20
C TYR A 86 -5.49 11.90 -10.04
N ASN A 87 -5.96 12.47 -11.16
CA ASN A 87 -6.72 13.73 -11.14
C ASN A 87 -8.07 13.59 -10.41
N LYS A 88 -8.71 12.42 -10.48
CA LYS A 88 -9.97 12.17 -9.77
C LYS A 88 -9.72 12.05 -8.27
N ILE A 89 -8.68 11.33 -7.87
CA ILE A 89 -8.28 11.16 -6.47
C ILE A 89 -7.90 12.51 -5.86
N GLN A 90 -7.16 13.35 -6.59
CA GLN A 90 -6.87 14.70 -6.15
C GLN A 90 -8.16 15.51 -5.89
N ARG A 91 -9.10 15.48 -6.83
CA ARG A 91 -10.40 16.18 -6.67
C ARG A 91 -11.22 15.63 -5.49
N LEU A 92 -11.17 14.32 -5.23
CA LEU A 92 -11.84 13.73 -4.07
C LEU A 92 -11.29 14.32 -2.77
N TYR A 93 -9.97 14.39 -2.62
CA TYR A 93 -9.35 14.98 -1.44
C TYR A 93 -9.63 16.48 -1.29
N GLU A 94 -9.60 17.23 -2.39
CA GLU A 94 -9.99 18.65 -2.40
C GLU A 94 -11.46 18.83 -1.98
N SER A 95 -12.36 17.96 -2.45
CA SER A 95 -13.77 17.96 -2.04
C SER A 95 -13.94 17.61 -0.56
N MET A 96 -13.24 16.59 -0.05
CA MET A 96 -13.28 16.25 1.37
C MET A 96 -12.80 17.42 2.24
N GLU A 97 -11.70 18.09 1.86
CA GLU A 97 -11.21 19.28 2.57
C GLU A 97 -12.25 20.41 2.56
N ASN A 98 -12.91 20.65 1.42
CA ASN A 98 -13.98 21.64 1.34
C ASN A 98 -15.14 21.30 2.28
N HIS A 99 -15.55 20.03 2.37
CA HIS A 99 -16.57 19.61 3.33
C HIS A 99 -16.17 19.93 4.77
N TRP A 100 -14.92 19.66 5.16
CA TRP A 100 -14.41 20.02 6.48
C TRP A 100 -14.47 21.53 6.79
N ASN A 101 -14.42 22.38 5.76
CA ASN A 101 -14.52 23.83 5.91
C ASN A 101 -15.97 24.34 5.89
N ILE A 102 -16.90 23.60 5.28
CA ILE A 102 -18.32 23.96 5.18
C ILE A 102 -19.06 23.63 6.48
N PHE A 103 -18.85 22.43 7.01
CA PHE A 103 -19.53 21.99 8.24
C PHE A 103 -18.85 22.62 9.45
N THR A 104 -19.56 23.55 10.09
CA THR A 104 -19.05 24.33 11.22
C THR A 104 -19.84 24.12 12.50
N ASP A 105 -21.03 23.52 12.42
CA ASP A 105 -21.83 23.19 13.59
C ASP A 105 -21.18 22.08 14.42
N ASP A 106 -21.30 22.19 15.74
CA ASP A 106 -20.66 21.28 16.70
C ASP A 106 -21.12 19.81 16.51
N ILE A 107 -22.37 19.58 16.11
CA ILE A 107 -22.91 18.24 15.89
C ILE A 107 -22.35 17.66 14.59
N GLU A 108 -22.33 18.45 13.52
CA GLU A 108 -21.81 18.04 12.20
C GLU A 108 -20.32 17.71 12.27
N VAL A 109 -19.53 18.57 12.90
CA VAL A 109 -18.09 18.37 13.10
C VAL A 109 -17.84 17.12 13.96
N ARG A 110 -18.67 16.86 14.97
CA ARG A 110 -18.56 15.64 15.78
C ARG A 110 -18.84 14.38 14.96
N ILE A 111 -19.79 14.42 14.03
CA ILE A 111 -20.06 13.31 13.11
C ILE A 111 -18.84 13.10 12.20
N LEU A 112 -18.32 14.14 11.56
CA LEU A 112 -17.13 14.04 10.71
C LEU A 112 -15.95 13.41 11.47
N LYS A 113 -15.67 13.89 12.68
CA LYS A 113 -14.58 13.35 13.54
C LYS A 113 -14.82 11.89 13.94
N LYS A 114 -16.07 11.51 14.22
CA LYS A 114 -16.39 10.12 14.54
C LYS A 114 -16.04 9.19 13.37
N TYR A 115 -16.39 9.59 12.15
CA TYR A 115 -16.13 8.79 10.95
C TYR A 115 -14.64 8.83 10.56
N SER A 116 -13.95 9.97 10.66
CA SER A 116 -12.49 10.01 10.46
C SER A 116 -11.76 9.10 11.45
N HIS A 117 -12.22 9.04 12.70
CA HIS A 117 -11.66 8.12 13.69
C HIS A 117 -11.87 6.65 13.33
N VAL A 118 -13.02 6.28 12.76
CA VAL A 118 -13.25 4.91 12.25
C VAL A 118 -12.28 4.59 11.10
N ALA A 119 -12.08 5.52 10.16
CA ALA A 119 -11.12 5.34 9.08
C ALA A 119 -9.67 5.22 9.61
N TYR A 120 -9.32 5.99 10.63
CA TYR A 120 -8.04 5.93 11.31
C TYR A 120 -7.83 4.56 11.98
N GLN A 121 -8.80 4.08 12.77
CA GLN A 121 -8.72 2.78 13.42
C GLN A 121 -8.58 1.65 12.41
N PHE A 122 -9.36 1.70 11.31
CA PHE A 122 -9.22 0.75 10.21
C PHE A 122 -7.79 0.77 9.64
N THR A 123 -7.27 1.96 9.32
CA THR A 123 -5.92 2.12 8.77
C THR A 123 -4.84 1.59 9.70
N VAL A 124 -4.92 1.90 11.00
CA VAL A 124 -3.97 1.40 12.00
C VAL A 124 -4.08 -0.11 12.16
N SER A 125 -5.28 -0.69 12.16
CA SER A 125 -5.45 -2.14 12.25
C SER A 125 -4.92 -2.87 11.01
N TYR A 126 -5.09 -2.27 9.82
CA TYR A 126 -4.65 -2.83 8.55
C TYR A 126 -3.13 -2.70 8.35
N ALA A 127 -2.54 -1.58 8.80
CA ALA A 127 -1.09 -1.34 8.75
C ALA A 127 -0.33 -1.91 9.97
N GLY A 128 -1.02 -2.19 11.07
CA GLY A 128 -0.45 -2.55 12.38
C GLY A 128 0.48 -3.76 12.34
N PRO A 129 0.09 -4.89 11.73
CA PRO A 129 0.97 -6.05 11.60
C PRO A 129 2.30 -5.71 10.91
N MET A 130 2.26 -4.88 9.85
CA MET A 130 3.45 -4.44 9.11
C MET A 130 4.38 -3.58 9.98
N LEU A 131 3.83 -2.68 10.81
CA LEU A 131 4.63 -1.83 11.70
C LEU A 131 5.24 -2.63 12.86
N LEU A 132 4.49 -3.60 13.41
CA LEU A 132 4.97 -4.46 14.49
C LEU A 132 6.14 -5.33 14.05
N ASP A 133 6.08 -5.92 12.86
CA ASP A 133 7.16 -6.77 12.33
C ASP A 133 8.46 -5.99 12.07
N VAL A 134 8.37 -4.67 11.80
CA VAL A 134 9.54 -3.80 11.57
C VAL A 134 10.12 -3.26 12.88
N ILE A 135 9.26 -2.86 13.83
CA ILE A 135 9.68 -2.19 15.07
C ILE A 135 10.08 -3.19 16.15
N LEU A 136 9.35 -4.31 16.24
CA LEU A 136 9.57 -5.34 17.24
C LEU A 136 9.60 -6.72 16.56
N PRO A 137 10.63 -7.00 15.76
CA PRO A 137 10.79 -8.31 15.17
C PRO A 137 10.85 -9.36 16.29
N LEU A 138 10.08 -10.44 16.14
CA LEU A 138 10.12 -11.57 17.07
C LEU A 138 11.58 -12.04 17.22
N ASN A 139 12.13 -11.93 18.43
CA ASN A 139 13.55 -12.14 18.77
C ASN A 139 14.00 -13.62 18.73
N GLU A 140 13.34 -14.43 17.90
CA GLU A 140 13.73 -15.82 17.69
C GLU A 140 14.73 -15.92 16.53
N SER A 141 15.71 -16.81 16.67
CA SER A 141 16.64 -17.13 15.59
C SER A 141 15.86 -17.77 14.44
N ARG A 142 15.42 -16.96 13.47
CA ARG A 142 14.81 -17.47 12.25
C ARG A 142 15.90 -18.21 11.45
N THR A 143 15.62 -19.46 11.08
CA THR A 143 16.38 -20.13 10.03
C THR A 143 16.43 -19.23 8.80
N LYS A 144 17.56 -19.20 8.09
CA LYS A 144 17.78 -18.40 6.88
C LYS A 144 16.85 -18.86 5.76
N ASN A 145 15.57 -18.50 5.85
CA ASN A 145 14.56 -18.82 4.86
C ASN A 145 14.12 -17.51 4.22
N ILE A 146 14.25 -17.45 2.90
CA ILE A 146 13.67 -16.37 2.10
C ILE A 146 12.16 -16.54 2.19
N ALA A 147 11.44 -15.48 2.59
CA ALA A 147 10.00 -15.53 2.85
C ALA A 147 9.15 -15.94 1.63
N VAL A 148 9.70 -15.78 0.42
CA VAL A 148 9.11 -16.18 -0.84
C VAL A 148 10.18 -16.90 -1.64
N TYR A 149 9.97 -18.20 -1.90
CA TYR A 149 10.88 -18.96 -2.75
C TYR A 149 10.70 -18.51 -4.21
N SER A 150 11.79 -18.11 -4.85
CA SER A 150 11.84 -17.80 -6.28
C SER A 150 13.23 -18.17 -6.78
N ASP A 151 13.32 -18.76 -7.97
CA ASP A 151 14.56 -19.08 -8.66
C ASP A 151 15.12 -17.80 -9.30
N TYR A 152 16.25 -17.31 -8.76
CA TYR A 152 16.92 -16.10 -9.23
C TYR A 152 17.91 -16.37 -10.39
N GLY A 153 18.02 -17.61 -10.86
CA GLY A 153 18.99 -18.01 -11.88
C GLY A 153 20.45 -18.03 -11.42
N VAL A 154 20.69 -17.81 -10.13
CA VAL A 154 22.02 -17.78 -9.48
C VAL A 154 22.01 -18.68 -8.26
N ASP A 155 23.20 -19.02 -7.76
CA ASP A 155 23.36 -19.77 -6.52
C ASP A 155 22.83 -18.94 -5.33
N GLN A 156 21.79 -19.45 -4.65
CA GLN A 156 21.14 -18.74 -3.55
C GLN A 156 21.99 -18.70 -2.28
N ASP A 157 22.90 -19.66 -2.09
CA ASP A 157 23.78 -19.69 -0.92
C ASP A 157 24.91 -18.68 -1.06
N GLU A 158 25.47 -18.55 -2.27
CA GLU A 158 26.49 -17.54 -2.58
C GLU A 158 25.91 -16.11 -2.56
N TYR A 159 24.71 -15.91 -3.13
CA TYR A 159 24.06 -14.60 -3.27
C TYR A 159 22.94 -14.34 -2.25
N PHE A 160 22.99 -15.00 -1.09
CA PHE A 160 21.91 -14.94 -0.08
C PHE A 160 21.56 -13.50 0.33
N VAL A 161 22.56 -12.69 0.69
CA VAL A 161 22.34 -11.32 1.21
C VAL A 161 21.64 -10.40 0.20
N PRO A 162 22.11 -10.23 -1.05
CA PRO A 162 21.43 -9.36 -2.01
C PRO A 162 20.03 -9.86 -2.37
N ILE A 163 19.84 -11.19 -2.49
CA ILE A 163 18.51 -11.78 -2.72
C ILE A 163 17.57 -11.43 -1.57
N PHE A 164 17.99 -11.68 -0.33
CA PHE A 164 17.20 -11.40 0.86
C PHE A 164 16.79 -9.92 0.97
N VAL A 165 17.73 -9.00 0.70
CA VAL A 165 17.45 -7.55 0.69
C VAL A 165 16.45 -7.20 -0.41
N TYR A 166 16.64 -7.70 -1.63
CA TYR A 166 15.71 -7.47 -2.73
C TYR A 166 14.30 -7.98 -2.40
N THR A 167 14.16 -9.23 -1.96
CA THR A 167 12.86 -9.83 -1.60
C THR A 167 12.19 -9.06 -0.46
N THR A 168 12.95 -8.63 0.55
CA THR A 168 12.41 -7.84 1.66
C THR A 168 11.87 -6.48 1.19
N VAL A 169 12.65 -5.76 0.36
CA VAL A 169 12.22 -4.46 -0.19
C VAL A 169 10.97 -4.64 -1.07
N MET A 170 10.93 -5.68 -1.90
CA MET A 170 9.76 -6.03 -2.71
C MET A 170 8.51 -6.24 -1.86
N ILE A 171 8.59 -7.07 -0.82
CA ILE A 171 7.48 -7.36 0.09
C ILE A 171 7.00 -6.08 0.77
N MET A 172 7.92 -5.27 1.31
CA MET A 172 7.58 -4.03 2.01
C MET A 172 6.90 -3.02 1.09
N VAL A 173 7.38 -2.87 -0.15
CA VAL A 173 6.76 -1.99 -1.15
C VAL A 173 5.38 -2.53 -1.55
N GLY A 174 5.27 -3.83 -1.82
CA GLY A 174 4.01 -4.48 -2.19
C GLY A 174 2.92 -4.34 -1.13
N ILE A 175 3.25 -4.63 0.13
CA ILE A 175 2.33 -4.44 1.27
C ILE A 175 1.94 -2.97 1.40
N ASN A 176 2.88 -2.04 1.28
CA ASN A 176 2.57 -0.61 1.36
C ASN A 176 1.62 -0.17 0.23
N ILE A 177 1.81 -0.65 -1.01
CA ILE A 177 0.88 -0.40 -2.13
C ILE A 177 -0.53 -0.87 -1.79
N LEU A 178 -0.66 -2.08 -1.24
CA LEU A 178 -1.94 -2.64 -0.84
C LEU A 178 -2.62 -1.78 0.24
N VAL A 179 -1.92 -1.58 1.37
CA VAL A 179 -2.41 -0.86 2.55
C VAL A 179 -2.73 0.60 2.21
N ALA A 180 -1.84 1.31 1.53
CA ALA A 180 -2.05 2.72 1.17
C ALA A 180 -3.27 2.90 0.26
N THR A 181 -3.42 2.04 -0.76
CA THR A 181 -4.53 2.15 -1.69
C THR A 181 -5.87 1.76 -1.06
N ASP A 182 -5.92 0.70 -0.25
CA ASP A 182 -7.19 0.27 0.36
C ASP A 182 -7.67 1.24 1.42
N THR A 183 -6.76 1.72 2.27
CA THR A 183 -7.10 2.70 3.32
C THR A 183 -7.51 4.05 2.74
N MET A 184 -6.96 4.44 1.56
CA MET A 184 -7.43 5.59 0.80
C MET A 184 -8.90 5.43 0.39
N HIS A 185 -9.27 4.31 -0.23
CA HIS A 185 -10.65 4.08 -0.67
C HIS A 185 -11.61 4.02 0.52
N VAL A 186 -11.24 3.31 1.59
CA VAL A 186 -12.03 3.23 2.82
C VAL A 186 -12.23 4.62 3.43
N SER A 187 -11.17 5.45 3.51
CA SER A 187 -11.28 6.82 4.03
C SER A 187 -12.25 7.67 3.21
N CYS A 188 -12.20 7.59 1.88
CA CYS A 188 -13.14 8.28 1.01
C CYS A 188 -14.58 7.80 1.22
N THR A 189 -14.80 6.48 1.31
CA THR A 189 -16.13 5.89 1.54
C THR A 189 -16.70 6.28 2.89
N VAL A 190 -15.91 6.17 3.96
CA VAL A 190 -16.29 6.52 5.32
C VAL A 190 -16.59 8.02 5.43
N HIS A 191 -15.81 8.88 4.77
CA HIS A 191 -16.12 10.30 4.67
C HIS A 191 -17.46 10.53 3.96
N ALA A 192 -17.72 9.88 2.83
CA ALA A 192 -19.01 10.00 2.14
C ALA A 192 -20.19 9.55 3.03
N CYS A 193 -20.05 8.46 3.79
CA CYS A 193 -21.07 8.02 4.76
C CYS A 193 -21.35 9.08 5.84
N SER A 194 -20.32 9.81 6.29
CA SER A 194 -20.50 10.88 7.28
C SER A 194 -21.35 12.03 6.72
N LEU A 195 -21.20 12.37 5.44
CA LEU A 195 -22.01 13.40 4.78
C LEU A 195 -23.49 13.01 4.74
N PHE A 196 -23.78 11.76 4.39
CA PHE A 196 -25.16 11.26 4.42
C PHE A 196 -25.75 11.28 5.82
N ARG A 197 -24.93 11.02 6.85
CA ARG A 197 -25.37 11.07 8.26
C ARG A 197 -25.59 12.49 8.78
N ILE A 198 -24.95 13.49 8.19
CA ILE A 198 -25.15 14.89 8.55
C ILE A 198 -26.46 15.42 7.95
N ILE A 199 -26.74 15.06 6.69
CA ILE A 199 -27.89 15.60 5.94
C ILE A 199 -29.18 14.80 6.19
N GLY A 200 -29.08 13.50 6.49
CA GLY A 200 -30.22 12.59 6.70
C GLY A 200 -30.46 12.25 8.17
#